data_AF-A0A484YZW4-F1
#
_entry.id   AF-A0A484YZW4-F1
#
_cell.length_a   1.000
_cell.length_b   1.000
_cell.length_c   1.000
_cell.angle_alpha   90.00
_cell.angle_beta   90.00
_cell.angle_gamma   90.00
#
_symmetry.space_group_name_H-M   'P 1'
#
loop_
_entity.id
_entity.type
_entity.pdbx_description
1 polymer ?
#
loop_
_entity_poly.entity_id
_entity_poly.type
_entity_poly.pdbx_seq_one_letter_code
_entity_poly.pdbx_strand_id
1 'polypeptide(L)'
;MATEMNDSSGRWSYIRQLYGHVYTARTGTLSELVAYGDTFNYQHITIAGYEPDVQTAVDELVAYRLARQAVFLRNDPARPTQTGELTGALPAPTGKRFTITEQQSLLMHGIATAYTESGVLRIQRDITTYKTNAYGVADNSYLDSETLHTSAYVLRRLKSVITSKYGRHKLANDGTRFGPGQAIVTPSVIRGELGAVYRQLEREGIVKTLISSSNT
;
A
#
# COMPACT_ATOMS: atom_id res chain seq x y z
N MET A 1 2.32 9.53 14.43
CA MET A 1 2.00 8.87 13.15
C MET A 1 3.22 8.74 12.24
N ALA A 2 3.85 9.84 11.80
CA ALA A 2 5.06 9.82 10.98
C ALA A 2 6.19 8.92 11.54
N THR A 3 6.47 9.01 12.84
CA THR A 3 7.50 8.18 13.50
C THR A 3 7.14 6.69 13.55
N GLU A 4 5.86 6.36 13.72
CA GLU A 4 5.42 4.98 13.85
C GLU A 4 5.41 4.26 12.50
N MET A 5 5.04 4.95 11.41
CA MET A 5 4.94 4.34 10.10
C MET A 5 6.24 4.35 9.28
N ASN A 6 7.31 5.01 9.73
CA ASN A 6 8.54 5.15 8.91
C ASN A 6 9.28 3.82 8.63
N ASP A 7 10.18 3.88 7.65
CA ASP A 7 10.95 2.74 7.13
C ASP A 7 12.25 2.45 7.90
N SER A 8 12.69 3.36 8.77
CA SER A 8 13.99 3.23 9.46
C SER A 8 13.86 2.55 10.83
N SER A 9 12.88 2.98 11.62
CA SER A 9 12.63 2.49 12.99
C SER A 9 11.15 2.16 13.24
N GLY A 10 10.27 2.58 12.35
CA GLY A 10 8.83 2.36 12.42
C GLY A 10 8.43 0.96 11.96
N ARG A 11 7.14 0.77 11.74
CA ARG A 11 6.51 -0.52 11.37
C ARG A 11 7.03 -1.11 10.06
N TRP A 12 7.55 -0.27 9.18
CA TRP A 12 8.13 -0.65 7.89
C TRP A 12 9.63 -0.94 7.96
N SER A 13 10.26 -0.68 9.10
CA SER A 13 11.66 -1.04 9.31
C SER A 13 11.91 -2.54 9.18
N TYR A 14 13.09 -2.87 8.70
CA TYR A 14 13.59 -4.24 8.63
C TYR A 14 13.64 -4.92 10.01
N ILE A 15 13.67 -4.13 11.09
CA ILE A 15 13.66 -4.62 12.48
C ILE A 15 12.24 -5.05 12.89
N ARG A 16 11.23 -4.22 12.63
CA ARG A 16 9.85 -4.47 13.10
C ARG A 16 9.05 -5.32 12.13
N GLN A 17 9.14 -5.05 10.82
CA GLN A 17 8.46 -5.80 9.75
C GLN A 17 6.97 -6.07 10.01
N LEU A 18 6.28 -5.13 10.68
CA LEU A 18 4.86 -5.29 10.99
C LEU A 18 4.02 -4.94 9.75
N TYR A 19 4.46 -3.94 8.99
CA TYR A 19 3.82 -3.38 7.80
C TYR A 19 2.35 -2.95 8.03
N GLY A 20 1.87 -2.02 7.22
CA GLY A 20 0.50 -1.54 7.28
C GLY A 20 0.35 -0.20 6.58
N HIS A 21 -0.89 0.24 6.46
CA HIS A 21 -1.23 1.52 5.85
C HIS A 21 -2.28 2.22 6.70
N VAL A 22 -2.23 3.53 6.76
CA VAL A 22 -3.22 4.31 7.52
C VAL A 22 -4.15 5.04 6.57
N TYR A 23 -5.44 4.77 6.71
CA TYR A 23 -6.50 5.49 6.03
C TYR A 23 -7.13 6.48 7.02
N THR A 24 -7.26 7.73 6.58
CA THR A 24 -7.97 8.78 7.30
C THR A 24 -8.77 9.61 6.31
N ALA A 25 -9.61 10.51 6.80
CA ALA A 25 -10.37 11.43 5.97
C ALA A 25 -10.44 12.82 6.58
N ARG A 26 -10.75 13.79 5.73
CA ARG A 26 -11.03 15.16 6.11
C ARG A 26 -12.12 15.72 5.20
N THR A 27 -13.06 16.44 5.80
CA THR A 27 -14.01 17.28 5.08
C THR A 27 -13.46 18.70 5.00
N GLY A 28 -13.73 19.39 3.89
CA GLY A 28 -13.30 20.78 3.72
C GLY A 28 -13.49 21.27 2.30
N THR A 29 -13.34 22.58 2.12
CA THR A 29 -13.28 23.18 0.79
C THR A 29 -12.02 22.74 0.05
N LEU A 30 -11.98 22.93 -1.27
CA LEU A 30 -10.82 22.59 -2.09
C LEU A 30 -9.53 23.22 -1.53
N SER A 31 -9.56 24.52 -1.21
CA SER A 31 -8.39 25.25 -0.72
C SER A 31 -7.92 24.72 0.64
N GLU A 32 -8.83 24.38 1.55
CA GLU A 32 -8.50 23.79 2.85
C GLU A 32 -7.88 22.40 2.72
N LEU A 33 -8.41 21.56 1.83
CA LEU A 33 -7.90 20.21 1.61
C LEU A 33 -6.53 20.24 0.91
N VAL A 34 -6.34 21.11 -0.09
CA VAL A 34 -5.05 21.33 -0.75
C VAL A 34 -4.00 21.79 0.25
N ALA A 35 -4.29 22.86 1.01
CA ALA A 35 -3.38 23.38 2.01
C ALA A 35 -3.03 22.33 3.07
N TYR A 36 -4.01 21.51 3.47
CA TYR A 36 -3.76 20.40 4.39
C TYR A 36 -2.88 19.32 3.77
N GLY A 37 -3.16 18.87 2.55
CA GLY A 37 -2.37 17.85 1.84
C GLY A 37 -0.91 18.26 1.66
N ASP A 38 -0.62 19.55 1.46
CA ASP A 38 0.73 20.08 1.34
C ASP A 38 1.56 20.04 2.64
N THR A 39 0.91 19.83 3.79
CA THR A 39 1.62 19.60 5.05
C THR A 39 2.15 18.17 5.20
N PHE A 40 1.84 17.26 4.27
CA PHE A 40 2.23 15.85 4.31
C PHE A 40 3.11 15.45 3.12
N ASN A 41 4.03 14.51 3.40
CA ASN A 41 4.80 13.79 2.39
C ASN A 41 5.15 12.39 2.92
N TYR A 42 4.14 11.55 3.13
CA TYR A 42 4.30 10.21 3.70
C TYR A 42 3.70 9.14 2.80
N GLN A 43 4.51 8.11 2.53
CA GLN A 43 4.11 6.98 1.69
C GLN A 43 3.07 6.07 2.36
N HIS A 44 3.01 5.97 3.70
CA HIS A 44 2.14 4.99 4.37
C HIS A 44 0.81 5.55 4.90
N ILE A 45 0.37 6.69 4.35
CA ILE A 45 -0.84 7.40 4.80
C ILE A 45 -1.64 7.83 3.57
N THR A 46 -2.93 7.51 3.58
CA THR A 46 -3.94 8.00 2.64
C THR A 46 -4.92 8.90 3.37
N ILE A 47 -5.10 10.12 2.86
CA ILE A 47 -6.07 11.10 3.39
C ILE A 47 -7.17 11.28 2.34
N ALA A 48 -8.37 10.81 2.66
CA ALA A 48 -9.56 10.99 1.85
C ALA A 48 -10.11 12.42 2.00
N GLY A 49 -10.23 13.15 0.90
CA GLY A 49 -10.90 14.45 0.86
C GLY A 49 -12.37 14.31 0.50
N TYR A 50 -13.24 14.90 1.31
CA TYR A 50 -14.68 14.97 1.05
C TYR A 50 -15.17 16.42 1.11
N GLU A 51 -16.24 16.70 0.38
CA GLU A 51 -16.85 18.02 0.31
C GLU A 51 -17.42 18.44 1.69
N PRO A 52 -17.54 19.76 1.96
CA PRO A 52 -18.11 20.24 3.22
C PRO A 52 -19.56 19.80 3.44
N ASP A 53 -20.33 19.73 2.36
CA ASP A 53 -21.75 19.40 2.35
C ASP A 53 -22.01 17.87 2.26
N VAL A 54 -20.99 17.03 2.47
CA VAL A 54 -21.18 15.58 2.52
C VAL A 54 -22.11 15.21 3.68
N GLN A 55 -23.06 14.31 3.43
CA GLN A 55 -24.14 14.03 4.39
C GLN A 55 -23.74 12.99 5.43
N THR A 56 -22.88 12.04 5.05
CA THR A 56 -22.30 11.07 5.98
C THR A 56 -21.18 11.68 6.80
N ALA A 57 -21.14 11.37 8.09
CA ALA A 57 -20.10 11.84 8.99
C ALA A 57 -18.71 11.33 8.57
N VAL A 58 -17.66 12.12 8.82
CA VAL A 58 -16.31 11.84 8.32
C VAL A 58 -15.71 10.55 8.88
N ASP A 59 -16.01 10.21 10.13
CA ASP A 59 -15.62 8.97 10.78
C ASP A 59 -16.27 7.74 10.15
N GLU A 60 -17.56 7.83 9.80
CA GLU A 60 -18.24 6.80 9.02
C GLU A 60 -17.65 6.65 7.63
N LEU A 61 -17.33 7.76 6.94
CA LEU A 61 -16.70 7.73 5.62
C LEU A 61 -15.33 7.03 5.65
N VAL A 62 -14.52 7.29 6.67
CA VAL A 62 -13.26 6.54 6.89
C VAL A 62 -13.54 5.06 7.08
N ALA A 63 -14.53 4.71 7.90
CA ALA A 63 -14.88 3.31 8.16
C ALA A 63 -15.35 2.59 6.89
N TYR A 64 -16.25 3.20 6.09
CA TYR A 64 -16.72 2.62 4.83
C TYR A 64 -15.59 2.44 3.82
N ARG A 65 -14.71 3.44 3.68
CA ARG A 65 -13.55 3.37 2.79
C ARG A 65 -12.58 2.27 3.24
N LEU A 66 -12.26 2.21 4.53
CA LEU A 66 -11.39 1.17 5.08
C LEU A 66 -11.99 -0.23 4.91
N ALA A 67 -13.29 -0.39 5.14
CA ALA A 67 -13.97 -1.67 4.94
C ALA A 67 -13.90 -2.13 3.48
N ARG A 68 -14.14 -1.23 2.52
CA ARG A 68 -14.03 -1.53 1.10
C ARG A 68 -12.59 -1.89 0.70
N GLN A 69 -11.62 -1.11 1.16
CA GLN A 69 -10.20 -1.37 0.95
C GLN A 69 -9.79 -2.73 1.50
N ALA A 70 -10.21 -3.08 2.72
CA ALA A 70 -9.88 -4.36 3.33
C ALA A 70 -10.40 -5.56 2.51
N VAL A 71 -11.58 -5.45 1.90
CA VAL A 71 -12.12 -6.51 1.03
C VAL A 71 -11.27 -6.67 -0.24
N PHE A 72 -10.96 -5.57 -0.92
CA PHE A 72 -10.19 -5.61 -2.15
C PHE A 72 -8.76 -6.09 -1.92
N LEU A 73 -8.06 -5.50 -0.96
CA LEU A 73 -6.67 -5.81 -0.65
C LEU A 73 -6.48 -7.22 -0.09
N ARG A 74 -7.49 -7.77 0.62
CA ARG A 74 -7.46 -9.17 1.08
C ARG A 74 -7.66 -10.15 -0.08
N ASN A 75 -8.46 -9.78 -1.07
CA ASN A 75 -8.70 -10.63 -2.24
C ASN A 75 -7.49 -10.64 -3.16
N ASP A 76 -6.97 -9.45 -3.51
CA ASP A 76 -5.79 -9.29 -4.35
C ASP A 76 -5.17 -7.90 -4.12
N PRO A 77 -4.01 -7.78 -3.47
CA PRO A 77 -3.38 -6.49 -3.17
C PRO A 77 -2.84 -5.77 -4.41
N ALA A 78 -2.70 -6.45 -5.56
CA ALA A 78 -2.19 -5.88 -6.80
C ALA A 78 -3.30 -5.35 -7.72
N ARG A 79 -4.58 -5.57 -7.38
CA ARG A 79 -5.71 -5.06 -8.18
C ARG A 79 -6.06 -3.62 -7.80
N PRO A 80 -6.41 -2.77 -8.80
CA PRO A 80 -6.89 -1.42 -8.52
C PRO A 80 -8.11 -1.44 -7.59
N THR A 81 -8.10 -0.56 -6.60
CA THR A 81 -9.21 -0.44 -5.62
C THR A 81 -10.28 0.56 -6.06
N GLN A 82 -10.07 1.17 -7.23
CA GLN A 82 -10.96 2.15 -7.86
C GLN A 82 -12.35 1.56 -8.11
N THR A 83 -13.36 2.42 -8.18
CA THR A 83 -14.80 2.11 -8.38
C THR A 83 -15.47 1.38 -7.20
N GLY A 84 -14.71 1.09 -6.13
CA GLY A 84 -15.22 0.51 -4.89
C GLY A 84 -16.31 1.36 -4.27
N GLU A 85 -17.49 0.78 -4.11
CA GLU A 85 -18.65 1.47 -3.54
C GLU A 85 -18.53 1.63 -2.02
N LEU A 86 -18.75 2.83 -1.52
CA LEU A 86 -18.86 3.12 -0.09
C LEU A 86 -20.32 2.90 0.33
N THR A 87 -20.69 1.63 0.49
CA THR A 87 -22.08 1.22 0.76
C THR A 87 -22.58 1.86 2.06
N GLY A 88 -23.69 2.61 1.96
CA GLY A 88 -24.27 3.36 3.08
C GLY A 88 -23.82 4.83 3.17
N ALA A 89 -22.77 5.23 2.42
CA ALA A 89 -22.35 6.63 2.38
C ALA A 89 -23.28 7.47 1.50
N LEU A 90 -23.71 8.60 2.05
CA LEU A 90 -24.52 9.62 1.43
C LEU A 90 -23.63 10.78 0.96
N PRO A 91 -23.51 10.99 -0.37
CA PRO A 91 -22.63 12.01 -0.94
C PRO A 91 -23.17 13.42 -0.71
N ALA A 92 -22.35 14.43 -1.00
CA ALA A 92 -22.82 15.80 -1.05
C ALA A 92 -23.95 15.98 -2.10
N PRO A 93 -24.87 16.95 -1.90
CA PRO A 93 -25.90 17.27 -2.88
C PRO A 93 -25.34 17.55 -4.27
N THR A 94 -26.12 17.24 -5.31
CA THR A 94 -25.75 17.59 -6.70
C THR A 94 -25.48 19.09 -6.81
N GLY A 95 -24.35 19.46 -7.43
CA GLY A 95 -23.89 20.86 -7.55
C GLY A 95 -22.98 21.34 -6.41
N LYS A 96 -22.85 20.57 -5.32
CA LYS A 96 -21.89 20.81 -4.23
C LYS A 96 -20.70 19.86 -4.23
N ARG A 97 -20.65 18.96 -5.20
CA ARG A 97 -19.60 17.96 -5.38
C ARG A 97 -18.39 18.57 -6.07
N PHE A 98 -17.20 18.05 -5.75
CA PHE A 98 -15.99 18.43 -6.48
C PHE A 98 -16.13 18.06 -7.96
N THR A 99 -15.73 18.99 -8.82
CA THR A 99 -15.58 18.77 -10.25
C THR A 99 -14.36 17.90 -10.53
N ILE A 100 -14.26 17.35 -11.75
CA ILE A 100 -13.12 16.55 -12.17
C ILE A 100 -11.81 17.34 -12.02
N THR A 101 -11.80 18.63 -12.37
CA THR A 101 -10.60 19.48 -12.26
C THR A 101 -10.18 19.67 -10.81
N GLU A 102 -11.14 19.88 -9.90
CA GLU A 102 -10.87 20.00 -8.46
C GLU A 102 -10.36 18.68 -7.88
N GLN A 103 -10.91 17.55 -8.30
CA GLN A 103 -10.40 16.23 -7.94
C GLN A 103 -8.97 16.01 -8.41
N GLN A 104 -8.62 16.42 -9.64
CA GLN A 104 -7.23 16.34 -10.11
C GLN A 104 -6.29 17.21 -9.28
N SER A 105 -6.73 18.40 -8.86
CA SER A 105 -5.96 19.25 -7.96
C SER A 105 -5.74 18.55 -6.60
N LEU A 106 -6.78 17.98 -6.00
CA LEU A 106 -6.65 17.21 -4.75
C LEU A 106 -5.64 16.07 -4.88
N LEU A 107 -5.68 15.31 -5.97
CA LEU A 107 -4.74 14.21 -6.22
C LEU A 107 -3.29 14.71 -6.32
N MET A 108 -3.04 15.85 -6.98
CA MET A 108 -1.70 16.46 -7.06
C MET A 108 -1.17 16.89 -5.68
N HIS A 109 -2.07 17.21 -4.75
CA HIS A 109 -1.72 17.64 -3.40
C HIS A 109 -1.74 16.51 -2.35
N GLY A 110 -1.87 15.25 -2.78
CA GLY A 110 -1.78 14.08 -1.88
C GLY A 110 -3.08 13.76 -1.15
N ILE A 111 -4.22 14.21 -1.69
CA ILE A 111 -5.55 13.94 -1.16
C ILE A 111 -6.25 12.93 -2.07
N ALA A 112 -6.65 11.79 -1.51
CA ALA A 112 -7.41 10.76 -2.18
C ALA A 112 -8.87 11.18 -2.38
N THR A 113 -9.44 10.82 -3.53
CA THR A 113 -10.74 11.37 -3.97
C THR A 113 -11.81 10.28 -4.11
N ALA A 114 -13.07 10.72 -4.10
CA ALA A 114 -14.25 9.90 -4.36
C ALA A 114 -15.14 10.61 -5.38
N TYR A 115 -15.94 9.83 -6.11
CA TYR A 115 -16.93 10.36 -7.05
C TYR A 115 -18.30 9.74 -6.78
N THR A 116 -19.36 10.43 -7.20
CA THR A 116 -20.72 9.92 -7.07
C THR A 116 -21.28 9.53 -8.42
N GLU A 117 -21.85 8.33 -8.50
CA GLU A 117 -22.53 7.82 -9.69
C GLU A 117 -23.87 7.21 -9.26
N SER A 118 -24.97 7.64 -9.89
CA SER A 118 -26.33 7.16 -9.57
C SER A 118 -26.70 7.26 -8.07
N GLY A 119 -26.23 8.30 -7.39
CA GLY A 119 -26.46 8.53 -5.95
C GLY A 119 -25.54 7.75 -5.01
N VAL A 120 -24.63 6.94 -5.56
CA VAL A 120 -23.71 6.09 -4.80
C VAL A 120 -22.31 6.70 -4.81
N LEU A 121 -21.70 6.83 -3.63
CA LEU A 121 -20.33 7.29 -3.48
C LEU A 121 -19.34 6.14 -3.74
N ARG A 122 -18.34 6.38 -4.60
CA ARG A 122 -17.34 5.40 -5.03
C ARG A 122 -15.94 5.95 -4.87
N ILE A 123 -14.98 5.07 -4.57
CA ILE A 123 -13.56 5.40 -4.56
C ILE A 123 -13.13 5.76 -5.99
N GLN A 124 -12.58 6.96 -6.17
CA GLN A 124 -11.99 7.36 -7.44
C GLN A 124 -10.55 6.87 -7.51
N ARG A 125 -9.72 7.29 -6.55
CA ARG A 125 -8.32 6.89 -6.42
C ARG A 125 -7.84 7.10 -4.99
N ASP A 126 -7.33 6.04 -4.37
CA ASP A 126 -6.75 6.08 -3.04
C ASP A 126 -5.23 6.17 -3.14
N ILE A 127 -4.76 7.43 -3.22
CA ILE A 127 -3.34 7.78 -3.22
C ILE A 127 -2.80 7.94 -1.80
N THR A 128 -1.49 7.87 -1.67
CA THR A 128 -0.75 8.24 -0.47
C THR A 128 -0.46 9.74 -0.48
N THR A 129 0.00 10.29 0.64
CA THR A 129 0.47 11.68 0.71
C THR A 129 1.86 11.89 0.10
N TYR A 130 2.53 10.84 -0.39
CA TYR A 130 3.88 10.92 -0.96
C TYR A 130 3.87 11.62 -2.32
N LYS A 131 4.69 12.66 -2.43
CA LYS A 131 4.81 13.52 -3.61
C LYS A 131 6.25 13.69 -4.06
N THR A 132 7.19 13.73 -3.12
CA THR A 132 8.60 13.98 -3.41
C THR A 132 9.52 13.01 -2.69
N ASN A 133 10.62 12.66 -3.35
CA ASN A 133 11.67 11.82 -2.79
C ASN A 133 12.59 12.59 -1.81
N ALA A 134 13.59 11.91 -1.26
CA ALA A 134 14.55 12.49 -0.32
C ALA A 134 15.36 13.68 -0.88
N TYR A 135 15.43 13.83 -2.21
CA TYR A 135 16.09 14.95 -2.89
C TYR A 135 15.13 16.10 -3.22
N GLY A 136 13.86 16.02 -2.79
CA GLY A 136 12.83 17.02 -3.07
C GLY A 136 12.29 16.97 -4.50
N VAL A 137 12.62 15.92 -5.27
CA VAL A 137 12.17 15.75 -6.66
C VAL A 137 10.83 15.03 -6.67
N ALA A 138 9.92 15.45 -7.55
CA ALA A 138 8.63 14.79 -7.75
C ALA A 138 8.83 13.31 -8.09
N ASP A 139 8.16 12.44 -7.34
CA ASP A 139 8.30 11.00 -7.44
C ASP A 139 6.95 10.32 -7.15
N ASN A 140 6.52 9.46 -8.06
CA ASN A 140 5.25 8.74 -7.98
C ASN A 140 5.41 7.28 -7.55
N SER A 141 6.62 6.84 -7.18
CA SER A 141 6.92 5.44 -6.85
C SER A 141 6.03 4.88 -5.73
N TYR A 142 5.60 5.72 -4.79
CA TYR A 142 4.69 5.35 -3.71
C TYR A 142 3.38 6.13 -3.73
N LEU A 143 2.99 6.67 -4.89
CA LEU A 143 1.77 7.48 -5.01
C LEU A 143 0.52 6.64 -4.75
N ASP A 144 0.41 5.44 -5.32
CA ASP A 144 -0.75 4.58 -5.14
C ASP A 144 -0.58 3.64 -3.94
N SER A 145 -1.62 3.50 -3.11
CA SER A 145 -1.55 2.68 -1.89
C SER A 145 -1.34 1.19 -2.18
N GLU A 146 -1.84 0.71 -3.33
CA GLU A 146 -1.71 -0.67 -3.82
C GLU A 146 -0.25 -1.12 -3.95
N THR A 147 0.65 -0.21 -4.33
CA THR A 147 2.09 -0.51 -4.46
C THR A 147 2.69 -0.95 -3.12
N LEU A 148 2.30 -0.29 -2.03
CA LEU A 148 2.77 -0.61 -0.70
C LEU A 148 2.12 -1.88 -0.17
N HIS A 149 0.82 -2.07 -0.39
CA HIS A 149 0.14 -3.32 -0.01
C HIS A 149 0.74 -4.54 -0.70
N THR A 150 1.03 -4.42 -2.00
CA THR A 150 1.71 -5.45 -2.79
C THR A 150 3.11 -5.74 -2.23
N SER A 151 3.89 -4.69 -1.93
CA SER A 151 5.23 -4.84 -1.33
C SER A 151 5.18 -5.55 0.02
N ALA A 152 4.24 -5.18 0.89
CA ALA A 152 4.05 -5.82 2.19
C ALA A 152 3.63 -7.29 2.05
N TYR A 153 2.78 -7.62 1.08
CA TYR A 153 2.38 -9.00 0.78
C TYR A 153 3.59 -9.85 0.38
N VAL A 154 4.41 -9.37 -0.57
CA VAL A 154 5.62 -10.06 -1.04
C VAL A 154 6.59 -10.30 0.11
N LEU A 155 6.90 -9.28 0.92
CA LEU A 155 7.84 -9.39 2.04
C LEU A 155 7.35 -10.40 3.09
N ARG A 156 6.06 -10.39 3.43
CA ARG A 156 5.47 -11.36 4.36
C ARG A 156 5.50 -12.78 3.80
N ARG A 157 5.23 -12.96 2.50
CA ARG A 157 5.29 -14.28 1.84
C ARG A 157 6.70 -14.85 1.88
N LEU A 158 7.70 -14.07 1.51
CA LEU A 158 9.11 -14.49 1.52
C LEU A 158 9.57 -14.88 2.94
N LYS A 159 9.25 -14.05 3.94
CA LYS A 159 9.55 -14.35 5.35
C LYS A 159 8.89 -15.65 5.80
N SER A 160 7.60 -15.81 5.52
CA SER A 160 6.80 -16.96 5.94
C SER A 160 7.35 -18.28 5.41
N VAL A 161 7.76 -18.32 4.13
CA VAL A 161 8.33 -19.55 3.55
C VAL A 161 9.64 -19.94 4.24
N ILE A 162 10.53 -18.98 4.49
CA ILE A 162 11.80 -19.27 5.15
C ILE A 162 11.60 -19.71 6.60
N THR A 163 10.76 -19.02 7.38
CA THR A 163 10.55 -19.34 8.79
C THR A 163 9.80 -20.65 8.99
N SER A 164 8.85 -20.98 8.11
CA SER A 164 8.10 -22.25 8.17
C SER A 164 8.95 -23.46 7.76
N LYS A 165 9.71 -23.35 6.66
CA LYS A 165 10.49 -24.47 6.12
C LYS A 165 11.79 -24.71 6.89
N TYR A 166 12.47 -23.63 7.29
CA TYR A 166 13.82 -23.70 7.86
C TYR A 166 13.89 -23.34 9.35
N GLY A 167 12.77 -23.21 10.05
CA GLY A 167 12.73 -22.72 11.44
C GLY A 167 13.53 -23.53 12.47
N ARG A 168 13.86 -24.80 12.19
CA ARG A 168 14.70 -25.66 13.05
C ARG A 168 16.00 -26.13 12.40
N HIS A 169 16.42 -25.51 11.30
CA HIS A 169 17.67 -25.85 10.61
C HIS A 169 18.85 -25.09 11.19
N LYS A 170 20.01 -25.74 11.25
CA LYS A 170 21.29 -25.09 11.57
C LYS A 170 21.75 -24.28 10.37
N LEU A 171 22.33 -23.10 10.60
CA LEU A 171 22.92 -22.27 9.54
C LEU A 171 24.36 -22.74 9.28
N ALA A 172 24.71 -22.91 8.00
CA ALA A 172 26.09 -23.18 7.58
C ALA A 172 26.47 -22.37 6.35
N ASN A 173 27.76 -22.16 6.14
CA ASN A 173 28.26 -21.49 4.94
C ASN A 173 28.15 -22.42 3.73
N ASP A 174 28.03 -21.84 2.54
CA ASP A 174 28.09 -22.59 1.29
C ASP A 174 29.43 -23.35 1.19
N GLY A 175 29.38 -24.60 0.70
CA GLY A 175 30.56 -25.48 0.60
C GLY A 175 31.01 -26.13 1.90
N THR A 176 30.35 -25.89 3.03
CA THR A 176 30.64 -26.59 4.29
C THR A 176 30.29 -28.08 4.14
N ARG A 177 31.17 -28.97 4.62
CA ARG A 177 30.89 -30.42 4.65
C ARG A 177 30.13 -30.76 5.92
N PHE A 178 29.01 -31.45 5.79
CA PHE A 178 28.21 -31.91 6.92
C PHE A 178 27.81 -33.37 6.74
N GLY A 179 27.66 -34.07 7.88
CA GLY A 179 27.22 -35.46 7.88
C GLY A 179 25.81 -35.62 7.29
N PRO A 180 25.51 -36.73 6.62
CA PRO A 180 24.19 -36.99 6.05
C PRO A 180 23.09 -36.96 7.12
N GLY A 181 21.90 -36.47 6.74
CA GLY A 181 20.73 -36.40 7.63
C GLY A 181 20.69 -35.20 8.59
N GLN A 182 21.69 -34.32 8.58
CA GLN A 182 21.65 -33.09 9.38
C GLN A 182 20.70 -32.06 8.75
N ALA A 183 19.80 -31.49 9.57
CA ALA A 183 18.98 -30.36 9.17
C ALA A 183 19.82 -29.07 9.12
N ILE A 184 20.43 -28.81 7.98
CA ILE A 184 21.30 -27.65 7.73
C ILE A 184 20.77 -26.88 6.53
N VAL A 185 20.83 -25.55 6.60
CA VAL A 185 20.49 -24.65 5.49
C VAL A 185 21.65 -23.68 5.25
N THR A 186 21.93 -23.38 3.98
CA THR A 186 23.01 -22.48 3.57
C THR A 186 22.47 -21.27 2.80
N PRO A 187 23.25 -20.19 2.65
CA PRO A 187 22.83 -19.00 1.89
C PRO A 187 22.38 -19.31 0.46
N SER A 188 23.06 -20.21 -0.27
CA SER A 188 22.66 -20.60 -1.63
C SER A 188 21.29 -21.30 -1.67
N VAL A 189 20.99 -22.16 -0.69
CA VAL A 189 19.67 -22.82 -0.57
C VAL A 189 18.57 -21.80 -0.29
N ILE A 190 18.80 -20.87 0.64
CA ILE A 190 17.85 -19.79 0.95
C ILE A 190 17.61 -18.92 -0.29
N ARG A 191 18.67 -18.55 -1.02
CA ARG A 191 18.55 -17.76 -2.25
C ARG A 191 17.75 -18.51 -3.32
N GLY A 192 18.00 -19.81 -3.49
CA GLY A 192 17.23 -20.66 -4.41
C GLY A 192 15.75 -20.71 -4.03
N GLU A 193 15.44 -20.85 -2.75
CA GLU A 193 14.06 -20.85 -2.24
C GLU A 193 13.36 -19.51 -2.52
N LEU A 194 14.00 -18.39 -2.16
CA LEU A 194 13.44 -17.06 -2.39
C LEU A 194 13.19 -16.81 -3.88
N GLY A 195 14.11 -17.25 -4.74
CA GLY A 195 13.94 -17.19 -6.20
C GLY A 195 12.76 -18.03 -6.68
N ALA A 196 12.57 -19.23 -6.13
CA ALA A 196 11.43 -20.08 -6.46
C ALA A 196 10.09 -19.47 -6.03
N VAL A 197 10.02 -18.89 -4.82
CA VAL A 197 8.82 -18.19 -4.32
C VAL A 197 8.51 -16.98 -5.18
N TYR A 198 9.53 -16.21 -5.58
CA TYR A 198 9.30 -15.05 -6.44
C TYR A 198 8.78 -15.45 -7.83
N ARG A 199 9.25 -16.58 -8.40
CA ARG A 199 8.64 -17.14 -9.64
C ARG A 199 7.19 -17.58 -9.44
N GLN A 200 6.80 -18.04 -8.25
CA GLN A 200 5.39 -18.32 -7.95
C GLN A 200 4.57 -17.03 -7.94
N LEU A 201 5.05 -16.00 -7.26
CA LEU A 201 4.42 -14.67 -7.23
C LEU A 201 4.29 -14.06 -8.64
N GLU A 202 5.25 -14.30 -9.52
CA GLU A 202 5.18 -13.90 -10.94
C GLU A 202 4.04 -14.60 -11.68
N ARG A 203 3.88 -15.93 -11.48
CA ARG A 203 2.77 -16.70 -12.07
C ARG A 203 1.41 -16.28 -11.51
N GLU A 204 1.38 -15.85 -10.24
CA GLU A 204 0.20 -15.29 -9.59
C GLU A 204 -0.11 -13.85 -10.05
N GLY A 205 0.78 -13.22 -10.83
CA GLY A 205 0.62 -11.85 -11.34
C GLY A 205 0.89 -10.75 -10.31
N ILE A 206 1.47 -11.08 -9.15
CA ILE A 206 1.75 -10.14 -8.05
C ILE A 206 3.01 -9.31 -8.31
N VAL A 207 4.01 -9.89 -8.98
CA VAL A 207 5.28 -9.23 -9.30
C VAL A 207 5.57 -9.37 -10.80
N LYS A 208 6.22 -8.36 -11.38
CA LYS A 208 6.73 -8.45 -12.76
C LYS A 208 8.08 -9.17 -12.82
N THR A 209 8.41 -9.63 -14.03
CA THR A 209 9.54 -10.47 -14.44
C THR A 209 10.79 -10.35 -13.58
N LEU A 210 11.27 -11.49 -13.09
CA LEU A 210 12.65 -11.64 -12.66
C LEU A 210 13.56 -11.55 -13.88
N ILE A 211 14.26 -10.44 -14.04
CA ILE A 211 15.43 -10.44 -14.90
C ILE A 211 16.45 -11.31 -14.17
N SER A 212 16.61 -12.57 -14.59
CA SER A 212 17.79 -13.32 -14.21
C SER A 212 18.96 -12.54 -14.79
N SER A 213 19.81 -11.99 -13.92
CA SER A 213 21.12 -11.47 -14.34
C SER A 213 21.92 -12.65 -14.88
N SER A 214 21.69 -13.00 -16.14
CA SER A 214 22.62 -13.76 -16.95
C SER A 214 23.84 -12.85 -17.10
N ASN A 215 24.95 -13.27 -16.50
CA ASN A 215 26.27 -12.65 -16.62
C ASN A 215 26.49 -12.04 -18.01
N THR A 216 26.68 -10.73 -18.06
CA THR A 216 27.76 -10.15 -18.88
C THR A 216 29.05 -10.25 -18.11
#